data_AF-A0A3M5GNJ5-F1
#
_entry.id   AF-A0A3M5GNJ5-F1
#
_cell.length_a   1.000
_cell.length_b   1.000
_cell.length_c   1.000
_cell.angle_alpha   90.00
_cell.angle_beta   90.00
_cell.angle_gamma   90.00
#
_symmetry.space_group_name_H-M   'P 1'
#
loop_
_entity.id
_entity.type
_entity.pdbx_description
1 polymer ?
#
loop_
_entity_poly.entity_id
_entity_poly.type
_entity_poly.pdbx_seq_one_letter_code
_entity_poly.pdbx_strand_id
1 'polypeptide(L)' 'MIRKDARVNDNFYIAPALNELVLLQKRIGAYRIEPSQYRPLKTNSQLHAFEAGEMR' A
#
# COMPACT_ATOMS: atom_id res chain seq x y z
N MET A 1 -6.32 19.25 -5.31
CA MET A 1 -7.63 18.62 -5.04
C MET A 1 -7.71 17.36 -5.87
N ILE A 2 -7.64 16.17 -5.26
CA ILE A 2 -7.95 14.91 -5.94
C ILE A 2 -9.46 14.97 -6.18
N ARG A 3 -9.85 15.41 -7.37
CA ARG A 3 -11.17 16.03 -7.66
C ARG A 3 -12.31 15.03 -7.75
N LYS A 4 -12.03 13.73 -7.81
CA LYS A 4 -13.00 12.71 -8.22
C LYS A 4 -13.49 11.82 -7.08
N ASP A 5 -12.87 11.90 -5.90
CA ASP A 5 -13.30 11.17 -4.69
C ASP A 5 -13.68 9.71 -4.99
N ALA A 6 -12.85 9.03 -5.78
CA ALA A 6 -13.14 7.68 -6.23
C ALA A 6 -13.20 6.73 -5.04
N ARG A 7 -14.42 6.37 -4.67
CA ARG A 7 -14.74 5.37 -3.65
C ARG A 7 -15.01 4.02 -4.28
N VAL A 8 -14.55 2.97 -3.61
CA VAL A 8 -14.90 1.58 -3.95
C VAL A 8 -15.74 1.06 -2.79
N ASN A 9 -17.01 0.75 -3.04
CA ASN A 9 -17.97 0.34 -2.01
C ASN A 9 -18.01 1.32 -0.83
N ASP A 10 -18.16 2.61 -1.13
CA ASP A 10 -18.16 3.74 -0.18
C ASP A 10 -16.86 3.97 0.61
N ASN A 11 -15.84 3.13 0.42
CA ASN A 11 -14.54 3.25 1.07
C ASN A 11 -13.54 4.01 0.21
N PHE A 12 -12.71 4.83 0.86
CA PHE A 12 -11.61 5.54 0.23
C PHE A 12 -10.31 4.73 0.34
N TYR A 13 -9.60 4.58 -0.78
CA TYR A 13 -8.35 3.83 -0.85
C TYR A 13 -7.23 4.64 -1.50
N ILE A 14 -6.00 4.37 -1.09
CA ILE A 14 -4.81 5.05 -1.62
C ILE A 14 -4.55 4.68 -3.09
N ALA A 15 -4.76 3.43 -3.48
CA ALA A 15 -4.47 2.97 -4.85
C ALA A 15 -5.32 3.71 -5.91
N PRO A 16 -6.65 3.84 -5.79
CA PRO A 16 -7.45 4.70 -6.66
C PRO A 16 -6.97 6.15 -6.73
N ALA A 17 -6.55 6.73 -5.61
CA ALA A 17 -6.03 8.09 -5.58
C ALA A 17 -4.74 8.25 -6.41
N LEU A 18 -3.83 7.27 -6.35
CA LEU A 18 -2.64 7.24 -7.19
C LEU A 18 -3.00 7.06 -8.68
N ASN A 19 -3.99 6.23 -8.99
CA ASN A 19 -4.45 6.05 -10.37
C ASN A 19 -4.98 7.37 -10.97
N GLU A 20 -5.70 8.18 -10.19
CA GLU A 20 -6.15 9.50 -10.65
C GLU A 20 -4.99 10.44 -10.96
N LEU A 21 -3.91 10.39 -10.17
CA LEU A 21 -2.71 11.20 -10.45
C LEU A 21 -2.06 10.80 -11.77
N VAL A 22 -2.05 9.51 -12.12
CA VAL A 22 -1.61 9.03 -13.44
C VAL A 22 -2.50 9.61 -14.54
N LEU A 23 -3.83 9.55 -14.38
CA LEU A 23 -4.78 10.09 -15.36
C LEU A 23 -4.62 11.61 -15.55
N LEU A 24 -4.26 12.33 -14.50
CA LEU A 24 -3.95 13.76 -14.52
C LEU A 24 -2.53 14.08 -15.04
N GLN A 25 -1.84 13.10 -15.64
CA GLN A 25 -0.48 13.24 -16.18
C GLN A 25 0.52 13.76 -15.13
N LYS A 26 0.33 13.38 -13.86
CA LYS A 26 1.28 13.69 -12.79
C LYS A 26 2.38 12.63 -12.73
N ARG A 27 3.53 13.02 -12.15
CA ARG A 27 4.65 12.13 -11.93
C ARG A 27 4.51 11.44 -10.58
N ILE A 28 4.57 10.10 -10.58
CA ILE A 28 4.56 9.27 -9.38
C ILE A 28 5.92 8.57 -9.31
N GLY A 29 6.57 8.66 -8.15
CA GLY A 29 7.80 7.93 -7.86
C GLY A 29 7.51 6.66 -7.07
N ALA A 30 8.36 5.65 -7.23
CA ALA A 30 8.38 4.46 -6.41
C ALA A 30 9.81 4.22 -5.91
N TYR A 31 9.92 3.72 -4.68
CA TYR A 31 11.20 3.29 -4.12
C TYR A 31 11.16 1.79 -3.90
N ARG A 32 12.16 1.08 -4.44
CA ARG A 32 12.27 -0.37 -4.28
C ARG A 32 12.89 -0.66 -2.93
N ILE A 33 12.26 -1.58 -2.20
CA ILE A 33 12.80 -2.14 -0.96
C ILE A 33 13.18 -3.60 -1.18
N GLU A 34 14.09 -4.11 -0.37
CA GLU A 34 14.40 -5.54 -0.35
C GLU A 34 13.19 -6.33 0.18
N PRO A 35 12.93 -7.55 -0.32
CA PRO A 35 11.82 -8.37 0.15
C PRO A 35 11.84 -8.61 1.66
N SER A 36 13.03 -8.70 2.26
CA SER A 36 13.23 -8.85 3.71
C SER A 36 12.78 -7.63 4.53
N GLN A 37 12.63 -6.48 3.90
CA GLN A 37 12.12 -5.24 4.51
C GLN A 37 10.59 -5.14 4.39
N TYR A 38 9.95 -5.97 3.56
CA TYR A 38 8.50 -5.98 3.41
C TYR A 38 7.86 -6.98 4.38
N ARG A 39 7.26 -6.47 5.46
CA ARG A 39 6.63 -7.28 6.52
C ARG A 39 5.11 -7.02 6.56
N PRO A 40 4.31 -7.70 5.72
CA PRO A 40 2.86 -7.54 5.73
C PRO A 40 2.27 -8.22 6.97
N LEU A 41 1.41 -7.52 7.72
CA LEU A 41 0.74 -8.04 8.93
C LEU A 41 -0.76 -8.25 8.69
N LYS A 42 -1.12 -8.90 7.58
CA LYS A 42 -2.52 -9.03 7.13
C LYS A 42 -3.22 -10.29 7.67
N THR A 43 -2.46 -11.26 8.16
CA THR A 43 -2.96 -12.56 8.63
C THR A 43 -2.35 -12.90 9.99
N ASN A 44 -3.04 -13.72 10.79
CA ASN A 44 -2.51 -14.17 12.08
C ASN A 44 -1.16 -14.88 11.92
N SER A 45 -0.98 -15.69 10.87
CA SER A 45 0.30 -16.34 10.57
C SER A 45 1.44 -15.33 10.33
N GLN A 46 1.16 -14.22 9.63
CA GLN A 46 2.14 -13.15 9.42
C GLN A 46 2.46 -12.37 10.70
N LEU A 47 1.44 -12.13 11.54
CA LEU A 47 1.63 -11.47 12.83
C LEU A 47 2.50 -12.33 13.75
N HIS A 48 2.20 -13.62 13.85
CA HIS A 48 3.00 -14.55 14.65
C HIS A 48 4.45 -14.66 14.15
N ALA A 49 4.69 -14.66 12.84
CA ALA A 49 6.04 -14.65 12.29
C ALA A 49 6.81 -13.35 12.66
N PHE A 50 6.12 -12.21 12.71
CA PHE A 50 6.70 -10.94 13.13
C PHE A 50 7.02 -10.92 14.63
N GLU A 51 6.09 -11.39 15.48
CA GLU A 51 6.23 -11.44 16.93
C GLU A 51 7.25 -12.48 17.41
N ALA A 52 7.33 -13.63 16.75
CA ALA A 52 8.25 -14.72 17.08
C ALA A 52 9.73 -14.39 16.73
N GLY A 53 9.98 -13.24 16.08
CA GLY A 53 11.34 -12.81 15.77
C GLY A 53 12.06 -13.69 14.75
N GLU A 54 11.33 -14.33 13.82
CA GLU A 54 11.97 -14.85 12.60
C GLU A 54 12.46 -13.62 11.79
N MET A 55 13.73 -13.23 11.76
CA MET A 55 14.99 -13.85 12.17
C MET A 55 15.88 -12.79 12.85
N ARG A 56 16.85 -13.27 13.65
CA ARG A 56 18.15 -12.62 13.84
C ARG A 56 18.84 -12.36 12.49
#